data_AF-A0A2V9PUN0-F1
#
_entry.id   AF-A0A2V9PUN0-F1
#
_cell.length_a   1.000
_cell.length_b   1.000
_cell.length_c   1.000
_cell.angle_alpha   90.00
_cell.angle_beta   90.00
_cell.angle_gamma   90.00
#
_symmetry.space_group_name_H-M   'P 1'
#
loop_
_entity.id
_entity.type
_entity.pdbx_description
1 polymer ?
#
loop_
_entity_poly.entity_id
_entity_poly.type
_entity_poly.pdbx_seq_one_letter_code
_entity_poly.pdbx_strand_id
1 'polypeptide(L)'
;MDNKLAAAGAAAPQIQELTNPTESKCPVAHGTRAHTNRDWWPNQLNLHVLHQNSALSNPMGKEFNYAEEFKSLDLNAVVKDLHAVMTDTQEWWPADFGHYGPLFI
;
A
#
# COMPACT_ATOMS: atom_id res chain seq x y z
N MET A 1 -9.61 1.73 61.92
CA MET A 1 -8.92 0.42 62.00
C MET A 1 -8.43 0.11 60.61
N ASP A 2 -7.27 0.66 60.35
CA ASP A 2 -6.47 0.44 59.16
C ASP A 2 -6.12 -1.04 59.06
N ASN A 3 -6.16 -1.61 57.86
CA ASN A 3 -5.21 -2.66 57.55
C ASN A 3 -4.76 -2.56 56.09
N LYS A 4 -3.62 -1.88 55.95
CA LYS A 4 -2.80 -1.78 54.76
C LYS A 4 -1.83 -2.96 54.80
N LEU A 5 -1.87 -3.84 53.81
CA LEU A 5 -0.78 -4.79 53.54
C LEU A 5 -0.57 -4.88 52.04
N ALA A 6 0.60 -4.40 51.64
CA ALA A 6 1.13 -4.44 50.29
C ALA A 6 1.95 -5.74 50.08
N ALA A 7 1.87 -6.29 48.87
CA ALA A 7 2.89 -7.15 48.25
C ALA A 7 2.70 -6.95 46.72
N ALA A 8 3.54 -6.19 46.01
CA ALA A 8 4.92 -6.45 45.57
C ALA A 8 5.02 -7.60 44.55
N GLY A 9 5.23 -7.22 43.27
CA GLY A 9 6.17 -7.90 42.38
C GLY A 9 5.60 -8.86 41.32
N ALA A 10 5.43 -8.37 40.08
CA ALA A 10 6.16 -8.86 38.91
C ALA A 10 5.80 -7.97 37.71
N ALA A 11 6.69 -7.04 37.37
CA ALA A 11 6.61 -6.26 36.14
C ALA A 11 6.84 -7.20 34.95
N ALA A 12 5.83 -7.39 34.12
CA ALA A 12 6.02 -7.96 32.79
C ALA A 12 7.00 -7.05 32.04
N PRO A 13 8.01 -7.62 31.34
CA PRO A 13 9.03 -6.84 30.67
C PRO A 13 8.33 -5.94 29.65
N GLN A 14 8.45 -4.63 29.87
CA GLN A 14 8.06 -3.63 28.90
C GLN A 14 9.00 -3.81 27.70
N ILE A 15 8.58 -4.56 26.69
CA ILE A 15 9.14 -4.37 25.35
C ILE A 15 8.60 -3.01 24.92
N GLN A 16 9.34 -1.98 25.32
CA GLN A 16 9.22 -0.62 24.82
C GLN A 16 9.67 -0.66 23.36
N GLU A 17 8.82 -1.15 22.46
CA GLU A 17 9.02 -0.87 21.05
C GLU A 17 8.69 0.61 20.87
N LEU A 18 9.75 1.41 20.83
CA LEU A 18 9.73 2.83 20.51
C LEU A 18 9.22 2.99 19.08
N THR A 19 7.90 2.92 18.88
CA THR A 19 7.31 3.54 17.69
C THR A 19 7.41 5.03 17.91
N ASN A 20 8.55 5.60 17.51
CA ASN A 20 8.79 7.03 17.49
C ASN A 20 7.59 7.70 16.80
N PRO A 21 6.89 8.66 17.44
CA PRO A 21 5.75 9.33 16.84
C PRO A 21 6.10 10.13 15.57
N THR A 22 7.37 10.18 15.19
CA THR A 22 7.93 10.88 14.04
C THR A 22 8.10 10.01 12.79
N GLU A 23 7.95 8.67 12.84
CA GLU A 23 8.31 7.84 11.68
C GLU A 23 7.33 7.91 10.49
N SER A 24 6.10 8.42 10.66
CA SER A 24 5.14 8.52 9.53
C SER A 24 4.02 9.55 9.70
N LYS A 25 4.25 10.65 10.43
CA LYS A 25 3.24 11.72 10.54
C LYS A 25 3.47 12.75 9.45
N CYS A 26 2.42 13.07 8.68
CA CYS A 26 2.44 14.18 7.73
C CYS A 26 2.85 15.46 8.49
N PRO A 27 3.95 16.14 8.09
CA PRO A 27 4.49 17.27 8.84
C PRO A 27 3.59 18.51 8.79
N VAL A 28 2.66 18.54 7.83
CA VAL A 28 1.64 19.56 7.68
C VAL A 28 0.28 18.94 7.99
N ALA A 29 -0.39 19.46 9.03
CA ALA A 29 -1.72 19.00 9.42
C ALA A 29 -2.78 19.51 8.43
N HIS A 30 -3.16 18.68 7.46
CA HIS A 30 -4.32 18.93 6.62
C HIS A 30 -5.60 18.57 7.39
N GLY A 31 -6.09 19.52 8.21
CA GLY A 31 -7.24 19.33 9.07
C GLY A 31 -6.97 18.43 10.30
N THR A 32 -7.89 18.46 11.26
CA THR A 32 -7.86 17.54 12.41
C THR A 32 -8.35 16.17 11.95
N ARG A 33 -7.41 15.27 11.61
CA ARG A 33 -7.74 13.85 11.48
C ARG A 33 -8.28 13.36 12.82
N ALA A 34 -9.54 12.93 12.84
CA ALA A 34 -10.11 12.27 14.01
C ALA A 34 -9.33 10.97 14.31
N HIS A 35 -9.11 10.70 15.60
CA HIS A 35 -8.54 9.44 16.02
C HIS A 35 -9.43 8.28 15.57
N THR A 36 -8.80 7.25 15.03
CA THR A 36 -9.42 6.01 14.58
C THR A 36 -9.22 4.92 15.62
N ASN A 37 -9.95 3.80 15.51
CA ASN A 37 -9.80 2.67 16.44
C ASN A 37 -8.36 2.15 16.53
N ARG A 38 -7.61 2.20 15.42
CA ARG A 38 -6.20 1.78 15.38
C ARG A 38 -5.29 2.67 16.22
N ASP A 39 -5.63 3.95 16.35
CA ASP A 39 -4.86 4.90 17.16
C ASP A 39 -5.03 4.60 18.66
N TRP A 40 -6.19 4.06 19.05
CA TRP A 40 -6.51 3.69 20.44
C TRP A 40 -6.11 2.25 20.80
N TRP A 41 -6.26 1.32 19.87
CA TRP A 41 -5.95 -0.10 20.06
C TRP A 41 -4.99 -0.60 18.97
N PRO A 42 -3.70 -0.26 19.06
CA PRO A 42 -2.73 -0.58 18.00
C PRO A 42 -2.55 -2.08 17.76
N ASN A 43 -2.81 -2.92 18.77
CA ASN A 43 -2.68 -4.38 18.69
C ASN A 43 -4.01 -5.11 18.45
N GLN A 44 -5.09 -4.39 18.10
CA GLN A 44 -6.38 -5.00 17.77
C GLN A 44 -6.27 -5.83 16.48
N LEU A 45 -6.98 -6.97 16.44
CA LEU A 45 -7.08 -7.79 15.22
C LEU A 45 -7.60 -6.96 14.04
N ASN A 46 -6.82 -6.93 12.95
CA ASN A 46 -7.15 -6.17 11.76
C ASN A 46 -8.04 -6.97 10.79
N LEU A 47 -9.31 -6.60 10.68
CA LEU A 47 -10.26 -7.22 9.74
C LEU A 47 -10.29 -6.56 8.36
N HIS A 48 -9.54 -5.48 8.12
CA HIS A 48 -9.54 -4.78 6.84
C HIS A 48 -9.08 -5.65 5.67
N VAL A 49 -8.19 -6.60 5.94
CA VAL A 49 -7.71 -7.59 4.96
C VAL A 49 -8.84 -8.40 4.32
N LEU A 50 -9.94 -8.63 5.03
CA LEU A 50 -11.04 -9.46 4.54
C LEU A 50 -11.92 -8.77 3.49
N HIS A 51 -11.77 -7.46 3.29
CA HIS A 51 -12.55 -6.69 2.33
C HIS A 51 -11.67 -5.82 1.41
N GLN A 52 -10.39 -6.15 1.29
CA GLN A 52 -9.53 -5.57 0.26
C GLN A 52 -10.03 -5.97 -1.13
N ASN A 53 -9.89 -5.06 -2.11
CA ASN A 53 -10.25 -5.29 -3.52
C ASN A 53 -11.72 -5.73 -3.73
N SER A 54 -12.65 -5.15 -2.96
CA SER A 54 -14.08 -5.37 -3.14
C SER A 54 -14.54 -5.07 -4.58
N ALA A 55 -15.56 -5.79 -5.05
CA ALA A 55 -16.19 -5.52 -6.35
C ALA A 55 -16.78 -4.10 -6.44
N LEU A 56 -17.08 -3.46 -5.29
CA LEU A 56 -17.54 -2.07 -5.25
C LEU A 56 -16.49 -1.06 -5.71
N SER A 57 -15.19 -1.38 -5.57
CA SER A 57 -14.09 -0.53 -6.03
C SER A 57 -13.57 -0.91 -7.42
N ASN A 58 -14.08 -1.99 -8.03
CA ASN A 58 -13.63 -2.43 -9.34
C ASN A 58 -14.38 -1.67 -10.46
N PRO A 59 -13.68 -0.86 -11.29
CA PRO A 59 -14.30 -0.10 -12.37
C PRO A 59 -14.71 -0.95 -13.58
N MET A 60 -14.21 -2.19 -13.70
CA MET A 60 -14.39 -3.02 -14.91
C MET A 60 -15.80 -3.62 -15.05
N GLY A 61 -16.63 -3.55 -14.01
CA GLY A 61 -17.97 -4.16 -14.01
C GLY A 61 -17.97 -5.64 -13.65
N LYS A 62 -19.14 -6.18 -13.30
CA LYS A 62 -19.28 -7.54 -12.75
C LYS A 62 -19.10 -8.65 -13.77
N GLU A 63 -19.43 -8.37 -15.04
CA GLU A 63 -19.42 -9.37 -16.12
C GLU A 63 -18.07 -9.41 -16.87
N PHE A 64 -17.10 -8.58 -16.49
CA PHE A 64 -15.81 -8.50 -17.19
C PHE A 64 -14.93 -9.72 -16.88
N ASN A 65 -14.42 -10.35 -17.93
CA ASN A 65 -13.52 -11.51 -17.83
C ASN A 65 -12.19 -11.23 -18.51
N TYR A 66 -11.18 -10.84 -17.71
CA TYR A 66 -9.83 -10.54 -18.21
C TYR A 66 -9.21 -11.69 -19.04
N ALA A 67 -9.42 -12.94 -18.64
CA ALA A 67 -8.83 -14.08 -19.33
C ALA A 67 -9.42 -14.30 -20.73
N GLU A 68 -10.71 -14.02 -20.92
CA GLU A 68 -11.34 -14.10 -22.24
C GLU A 68 -10.93 -12.92 -23.13
N GLU A 69 -10.94 -11.70 -22.59
CA GLU A 69 -10.51 -10.51 -23.33
C GLU A 69 -9.05 -10.61 -23.77
N PHE A 70 -8.16 -11.09 -22.88
CA PHE A 70 -6.74 -11.29 -23.20
C PHE A 70 -6.52 -12.31 -24.32
N LYS A 71 -7.37 -13.34 -24.46
CA LYS A 71 -7.25 -14.32 -25.56
C LYS A 71 -7.58 -13.69 -26.93
N SER A 72 -8.43 -12.67 -26.94
CA SER A 72 -8.80 -11.96 -28.18
C SER A 72 -7.79 -10.89 -28.59
N LEU A 73 -6.85 -10.55 -27.71
CA LEU A 73 -5.84 -9.52 -27.91
C LEU A 73 -4.83 -9.95 -28.98
N ASP A 74 -4.54 -9.06 -29.93
CA ASP A 74 -3.42 -9.23 -30.86
C ASP A 74 -2.10 -8.98 -30.13
N LEU A 75 -1.54 -10.05 -29.55
CA LEU A 75 -0.30 -9.97 -28.79
C LEU A 75 0.89 -9.56 -29.66
N ASN A 76 0.89 -9.89 -30.96
CA ASN A 76 1.99 -9.51 -31.86
C ASN A 76 1.97 -8.01 -32.13
N ALA A 77 0.79 -7.42 -32.29
CA ALA A 77 0.64 -5.97 -32.39
C ALA A 77 1.13 -5.27 -31.11
N VAL A 78 0.73 -5.75 -29.93
CA VAL A 78 1.18 -5.17 -28.66
C VAL A 78 2.69 -5.24 -28.49
N VAL A 79 3.31 -6.38 -28.78
CA VAL A 79 4.78 -6.53 -28.71
C VAL A 79 5.47 -5.59 -29.69
N LYS A 80 4.95 -5.47 -30.92
CA LYS A 80 5.49 -4.53 -31.91
C LYS A 80 5.41 -3.08 -31.42
N ASP A 81 4.28 -2.69 -30.86
CA ASP A 81 4.07 -1.33 -30.34
C ASP A 81 4.98 -1.05 -29.12
N LEU A 82 5.20 -2.05 -28.26
CA LEU A 82 6.17 -1.95 -27.17
C LEU A 82 7.60 -1.71 -27.71
N HIS A 83 8.02 -2.47 -28.73
CA HIS A 83 9.33 -2.26 -29.36
C HIS A 83 9.47 -0.85 -29.96
N ALA A 84 8.39 -0.30 -30.54
CA ALA A 84 8.40 1.06 -31.06
C ALA A 84 8.60 2.10 -29.93
N VAL A 85 7.82 1.98 -28.86
CA VAL A 85 7.91 2.88 -27.68
C VAL A 85 9.29 2.83 -27.05
N MET A 86 9.96 1.68 -27.04
CA MET A 86 11.29 1.55 -26.45
C MET A 86 12.33 2.48 -27.08
N THR A 87 12.14 2.97 -28.31
CA THR A 87 13.04 3.94 -28.96
C THR A 87 12.42 5.32 -29.17
N ASP A 88 11.17 5.51 -28.77
CA ASP A 88 10.43 6.77 -28.92
C ASP A 88 10.66 7.68 -27.70
N THR A 89 11.79 8.39 -27.72
CA THR A 89 12.22 9.23 -26.59
C THR A 89 11.24 10.37 -26.30
N GLN A 90 10.86 10.53 -25.04
CA GLN A 90 9.94 11.55 -24.57
C GLN A 90 10.68 12.72 -23.94
N GLU A 91 10.32 13.96 -24.28
CA GLU A 91 11.00 15.17 -23.78
C GLU A 91 10.97 15.28 -22.24
N TRP A 92 9.86 14.85 -21.63
CA TRP A 92 9.68 14.92 -20.17
C TRP A 92 10.44 13.81 -19.42
N TRP A 93 10.87 12.75 -20.11
CA TRP A 93 11.71 11.67 -19.55
C TRP A 93 12.56 11.01 -20.64
N PRO A 94 13.68 11.62 -21.06
CA PRO A 94 14.45 11.14 -22.20
C PRO A 94 14.99 9.72 -22.01
N ALA A 95 15.03 8.93 -23.09
CA ALA A 95 15.57 7.58 -23.06
C ALA A 95 17.10 7.58 -22.98
N ASP A 96 17.66 6.85 -22.01
CA ASP A 96 19.09 6.62 -21.93
C ASP A 96 19.58 5.87 -23.17
N PHE A 97 20.67 6.33 -23.77
CA PHE A 97 21.23 5.76 -25.00
C PHE A 97 20.25 5.71 -26.19
N GLY A 98 19.17 6.49 -26.14
CA GLY A 98 18.10 6.46 -27.13
C GLY A 98 17.19 5.22 -27.04
N HIS A 99 17.20 4.49 -25.92
CA HIS A 99 16.39 3.28 -25.75
C HIS A 99 15.96 3.04 -24.29
N TYR A 100 14.65 2.92 -24.02
CA TYR A 100 14.10 2.60 -22.68
C TYR A 100 14.29 1.13 -22.25
N GLY A 101 15.05 0.34 -23.00
CA GLY A 101 15.19 -1.10 -22.74
C GLY A 101 15.77 -1.39 -21.36
N PRO A 102 16.87 -0.73 -20.96
CA PRO A 102 17.43 -0.87 -19.62
C PRO A 102 16.52 -0.36 -18.48
N LEU A 103 15.55 0.52 -18.76
CA LEU A 103 14.59 1.00 -17.76
C LEU A 103 13.44 0.02 -17.52
N PHE A 104 12.99 -0.69 -18.57
CA PHE A 104 11.87 -1.62 -18.48
C PHE A 104 12.23 -2.97 -17.85
N ILE A 105 13.52 -3.26 -17.66
CA ILE A 105 14.05 -4.48 -17.02
C ILE A 105 14.51 -4.12 -15.60
#